data_AF-A0A8H8S385-F1
#
_entry.id   AF-A0A8H8S385-F1
#
_cell.length_a   1.000
_cell.length_b   1.000
_cell.length_c   1.000
_cell.angle_alpha   90.00
_cell.angle_beta   90.00
_cell.angle_gamma   90.00
#
_symmetry.space_group_name_H-M   'P 1'
#
loop_
_entity.id
_entity.type
_entity.pdbx_description
1 polymer ?
#
loop_
_entity_poly.entity_id
_entity_poly.type
_entity_poly.pdbx_seq_one_letter_code
_entity_poly.pdbx_strand_id
1 'polypeptide(L)'
;MALTTLFPPESTATPFATFATETAATPFATFALSSTEAAATPSSTIAPYATALNGVNQPMNILFRNAIWWGLGVLAMLILIIRLMQRAIAHSRHTAAMGLSGEAQAYWSKNRYSTWWKFKRHMLYAPLGKKRHNREIRLSSAGNIGTIPSRFHAILLTIFFLSNLAFLAFLDYSRSDRYSVLADLRGRSGVLAIINMIALIIFAGRNNPLIPLLQISFDTYNLMHRWVGRVVVLEVVLHTMAWAIVKHAATGWSGIWHMVGTNPFISWGTVGTVALVLILILSLSPIRHAFYETFLAVHIILAFIAILGTWIHCEVAKLPQLAIIKAVFILWLLERVARMARLGYLNYSLKGKAWTSATVTAMPGGASRVTLHLPRHVNVKPGSHAYIRFAGIKYWESHPFSIAWVEHKPIHEETLPRQEKETPVEKQLREPETTTDISFVIHAQTGMTKTLYEKATQCQPRQLTLNAAFEGPYGGHHSLDSYGHVVLFAGSSGITHQIPFVQHLIQGYNDGTVATRRITLIWIIRESEHLEWVREWMDLVLKMPKRREILQVKLYVTRPKNPRDIISPSSTVQMSAGRPKIGYILREEVKAQMGAMCVTVCGPGGLADNVREVVREVQDVSVVDFIEESFTW
;
A
#
# COMPACT_ATOMS: atom_id res chain seq x y z
N MET A 1 37.87 -14.97 12.71
CA MET A 1 39.04 -14.55 11.91
C MET A 1 38.97 -13.03 11.82
N ALA A 2 39.90 -12.37 12.48
CA ALA A 2 39.87 -10.95 12.84
C ALA A 2 40.22 -10.03 11.67
N LEU A 3 39.73 -8.79 11.70
CA LEU A 3 40.45 -7.63 11.13
C LEU A 3 39.94 -6.32 11.75
N THR A 4 40.76 -5.86 12.68
CA THR A 4 40.83 -4.52 13.29
C THR A 4 41.72 -3.62 12.42
N THR A 5 41.86 -2.35 12.80
CA THR A 5 42.78 -1.27 12.35
C THR A 5 42.23 -0.39 11.21
N LEU A 6 41.77 0.84 11.44
CA LEU A 6 42.37 2.08 11.99
C LEU A 6 43.37 2.77 11.04
N PHE A 7 43.06 4.05 10.78
CA PHE A 7 43.75 5.16 10.09
C PHE A 7 45.26 5.09 9.79
N PRO A 8 45.71 5.87 8.78
CA PRO A 8 46.88 6.75 8.98
C PRO A 8 46.71 8.13 8.25
N PRO A 9 47.72 9.05 8.24
CA PRO A 9 47.85 10.13 9.24
C PRO A 9 47.95 11.56 8.63
N GLU A 10 47.93 12.56 9.52
CA GLU A 10 48.25 13.97 9.24
C GLU A 10 49.73 14.14 8.83
N SER A 11 50.01 15.06 7.89
CA SER A 11 51.33 15.65 7.72
C SER A 11 51.25 17.18 7.69
N THR A 12 51.99 17.78 8.60
CA THR A 12 52.28 19.20 8.73
C THR A 12 53.45 19.60 7.84
N ALA A 13 53.29 20.63 7.01
CA ALA A 13 54.40 21.43 6.48
C ALA A 13 53.91 22.82 6.03
N THR A 14 54.47 23.86 6.63
CA THR A 14 54.52 25.26 6.16
C THR A 14 56.01 25.65 6.02
N PRO A 15 56.37 26.85 5.52
CA PRO A 15 56.04 27.46 4.24
C PRO A 15 57.33 27.83 3.45
N PHE A 16 57.22 28.12 2.15
CA PHE A 16 58.27 28.84 1.42
C PHE A 16 57.72 30.14 0.85
N ALA A 17 58.36 31.24 1.27
CA ALA A 17 58.20 32.58 0.74
C ALA A 17 59.10 32.76 -0.49
N THR A 18 58.58 33.42 -1.52
CA THR A 18 59.39 34.00 -2.59
C THR A 18 58.89 35.42 -2.86
N PHE A 19 59.79 36.36 -2.61
CA PHE A 19 59.72 37.77 -2.98
C PHE A 19 59.75 37.93 -4.50
N ALA A 20 58.91 38.82 -5.04
CA ALA A 20 59.13 39.48 -6.32
C ALA A 20 58.50 40.88 -6.31
N THR A 21 59.37 41.85 -5.99
CA THR A 21 59.50 43.23 -6.50
C THR A 21 58.30 43.96 -7.14
N GLU A 22 58.02 45.11 -6.54
CA GLU A 22 57.31 46.28 -7.08
C GLU A 22 57.94 46.81 -8.39
N THR A 23 57.09 47.24 -9.32
CA THR A 23 57.36 48.40 -10.18
C THR A 23 56.09 49.26 -10.27
N ALA A 24 56.22 50.50 -9.81
CA ALA A 24 55.22 51.55 -9.91
C ALA A 24 55.37 52.30 -11.24
N ALA A 25 54.25 52.56 -11.91
CA ALA A 25 54.12 53.65 -12.90
C ALA A 25 52.69 54.21 -12.83
N THR A 26 52.60 55.51 -12.57
CA THR A 26 51.38 56.34 -12.45
C THR A 26 51.01 56.99 -13.82
N PRO A 27 49.97 57.84 -13.94
CA PRO A 27 48.72 57.51 -14.62
C PRO A 27 48.52 58.29 -15.93
N PHE A 28 47.62 57.82 -16.81
CA PHE A 28 47.02 58.67 -17.84
C PHE A 28 45.51 58.67 -17.68
N ALA A 29 44.99 59.88 -17.48
CA ALA A 29 43.57 60.18 -17.41
C ALA A 29 43.00 60.33 -18.84
N THR A 30 41.90 59.64 -19.11
CA THR A 30 41.03 59.93 -20.25
C THR A 30 39.59 59.96 -19.75
N PHE A 31 38.95 61.11 -19.89
CA PHE A 31 37.55 61.37 -19.53
C PHE A 31 36.58 60.95 -20.64
N ALA A 32 35.31 60.72 -20.25
CA ALA A 32 34.09 60.55 -21.06
C ALA A 32 33.80 59.11 -21.54
N LEU A 33 32.61 58.50 -21.40
CA LEU A 33 31.23 58.97 -21.17
C LEU A 33 30.43 57.98 -20.32
N SER A 34 29.48 58.53 -19.57
CA SER A 34 28.45 57.85 -18.77
C SER A 34 27.47 57.03 -19.62
N SER A 35 27.38 55.73 -19.36
CA SER A 35 26.15 54.93 -19.51
C SER A 35 25.96 54.08 -18.27
N THR A 36 25.13 54.60 -17.35
CA THR A 36 24.67 53.90 -16.15
C THR A 36 23.69 52.79 -16.53
N GLU A 37 24.20 51.58 -16.71
CA GLU A 37 23.53 50.37 -16.23
C GLU A 37 24.44 49.77 -15.16
N ALA A 38 24.11 50.06 -13.90
CA ALA A 38 24.82 49.48 -12.76
C ALA A 38 24.53 47.97 -12.72
N ALA A 39 25.37 47.19 -13.40
CA ALA A 39 25.57 45.79 -13.09
C ALA A 39 26.02 45.75 -11.62
N ALA A 40 25.14 45.28 -10.73
CA ALA A 40 25.43 45.11 -9.33
C ALA A 40 26.69 44.24 -9.18
N THR A 41 27.80 44.87 -8.82
CA THR A 41 28.99 44.16 -8.39
C THR A 41 28.62 43.32 -7.17
N PRO A 42 28.92 42.01 -7.15
CA PRO A 42 28.54 41.14 -6.05
C PRO A 42 29.19 41.66 -4.77
N SER A 43 28.38 42.09 -3.78
CA SER A 43 28.93 42.37 -2.46
C SER A 43 29.58 41.08 -1.95
N SER A 44 30.82 41.19 -1.45
CA SER A 44 31.64 40.08 -0.94
C SER A 44 30.95 39.26 0.16
N THR A 45 29.84 39.76 0.72
CA THR A 45 29.02 39.14 1.75
C THR A 45 28.02 38.08 1.26
N ILE A 46 27.61 38.05 -0.02
CA ILE A 46 26.52 37.16 -0.51
C ILE A 46 27.04 35.96 -1.30
N ALA A 47 28.04 36.19 -2.15
CA ALA A 47 28.55 35.21 -3.10
C ALA A 47 28.96 33.85 -2.49
N PRO A 48 29.57 33.78 -1.27
CA PRO A 48 29.95 32.51 -0.66
C PRO A 48 28.75 31.57 -0.42
N TYR A 49 27.58 32.10 -0.08
CA TYR A 49 26.40 31.31 0.28
C TYR A 49 25.65 30.73 -0.94
N ALA A 50 25.98 31.18 -2.15
CA ALA A 50 25.38 30.69 -3.39
C ALA A 50 26.02 29.37 -3.89
N THR A 51 27.13 28.92 -3.28
CA THR A 51 27.93 27.78 -3.73
C THR A 51 28.09 26.72 -2.64
N ALA A 52 28.19 25.45 -3.05
CA ALA A 52 28.51 24.30 -2.21
C ALA A 52 27.75 24.26 -0.86
N LEU A 53 28.43 23.86 0.22
CA LEU A 53 27.89 23.73 1.58
C LEU A 53 28.10 24.97 2.45
N ASN A 54 28.51 26.10 1.86
CA ASN A 54 28.78 27.32 2.61
C ASN A 54 27.52 27.83 3.31
N GLY A 55 27.64 28.19 4.59
CA GLY A 55 26.53 28.62 5.46
C GLY A 55 25.64 27.51 6.00
N VAL A 56 25.86 26.24 5.59
CA VAL A 56 25.07 25.09 6.05
C VAL A 56 25.56 24.58 7.40
N ASN A 57 24.67 24.44 8.38
CA ASN A 57 25.02 23.87 9.68
C ASN A 57 25.04 22.33 9.65
N GLN A 58 26.14 21.76 9.15
CA GLN A 58 26.28 20.31 9.00
C GLN A 58 26.20 19.51 10.31
N PRO A 59 26.81 19.95 11.44
CA PRO A 59 26.67 19.25 12.71
C PRO A 59 25.20 19.10 13.15
N MET A 60 24.41 20.17 13.04
CA MET A 60 22.99 20.12 13.35
C MET A 60 22.22 19.23 12.38
N ASN A 61 22.53 19.28 11.08
CA ASN A 61 21.90 18.40 10.10
C ASN A 61 22.15 16.91 10.40
N ILE A 62 23.37 16.57 10.83
CA ILE A 62 23.73 15.21 11.25
C ILE A 62 22.97 14.81 12.52
N LEU A 63 22.88 15.70 13.50
CA LEU A 63 22.12 15.45 14.72
C LEU A 63 20.65 15.19 14.42
N PHE A 64 20.00 16.05 13.62
CA PHE A 64 18.60 15.89 13.24
C PHE A 64 18.35 14.64 12.42
N ARG A 65 19.24 14.34 11.45
CA ARG A 65 19.21 13.08 10.74
C ARG A 65 19.17 11.92 11.73
N ASN A 66 20.12 11.87 12.66
CA ASN A 66 20.19 10.78 13.63
C ASN A 66 18.92 10.74 14.52
N ALA A 67 18.41 11.88 14.96
CA ALA A 67 17.18 11.97 15.75
C ALA A 67 15.95 11.44 15.00
N ILE A 68 15.77 11.80 13.73
CA ILE A 68 14.69 11.28 12.86
C ILE A 68 14.82 9.77 12.70
N TRP A 69 16.02 9.28 12.43
CA TRP A 69 16.28 7.85 12.25
C TRP A 69 16.00 7.05 13.52
N TRP A 70 16.47 7.51 14.67
CA TRP A 70 16.15 6.89 15.95
C TRP A 70 14.65 6.97 16.25
N GLY A 71 14.00 8.11 16.00
CA GLY A 71 12.56 8.28 16.18
C GLY A 71 11.73 7.33 15.32
N LEU A 72 12.04 7.22 14.03
CA LEU A 72 11.41 6.29 13.10
C LEU A 72 11.68 4.83 13.50
N GLY A 73 12.90 4.52 13.93
CA GLY A 73 13.29 3.19 14.43
C GLY A 73 12.52 2.80 15.69
N VAL A 74 12.41 3.68 16.67
CA VAL A 74 11.63 3.47 17.90
C VAL A 74 10.15 3.29 17.58
N LEU A 75 9.59 4.12 16.69
CA LEU A 75 8.20 3.99 16.26
C LEU A 75 7.95 2.64 15.56
N ALA A 76 8.85 2.24 14.65
CA ALA A 76 8.76 0.96 13.96
C ALA A 76 8.86 -0.23 14.94
N MET A 77 9.77 -0.16 15.92
CA MET A 77 9.91 -1.18 16.96
C MET A 77 8.68 -1.23 17.87
N LEU A 78 8.11 -0.09 18.25
CA LEU A 78 6.88 -0.04 19.04
C LEU A 78 5.71 -0.71 18.29
N ILE A 79 5.54 -0.40 17.00
CA ILE A 79 4.52 -1.03 16.15
C ILE A 79 4.76 -2.54 16.06
N LEU A 80 6.01 -2.97 15.86
CA LEU A 80 6.36 -4.39 15.80
C LEU A 80 6.03 -5.11 17.11
N ILE A 81 6.40 -4.55 18.27
CA ILE A 81 6.09 -5.12 19.59
C ILE A 81 4.58 -5.26 19.78
N ILE A 82 3.80 -4.22 19.47
CA ILE A 82 2.34 -4.26 19.57
C ILE A 82 1.76 -5.37 18.69
N ARG A 83 2.28 -5.53 17.46
CA ARG A 83 1.83 -6.58 16.52
C ARG A 83 2.21 -7.98 16.98
N LEU A 84 3.42 -8.17 17.48
CA LEU A 84 3.85 -9.45 18.06
C LEU A 84 2.98 -9.82 19.27
N MET A 85 2.65 -8.86 20.12
CA MET A 85 1.77 -9.07 21.27
C MET A 85 0.34 -9.44 20.81
N GLN A 86 -0.21 -8.77 19.81
CA GLN A 86 -1.50 -9.14 19.21
C GLN A 86 -1.51 -10.56 18.64
N ARG A 87 -0.43 -10.96 17.96
CA ARG A 87 -0.27 -12.33 17.44
C ARG A 87 -0.17 -13.36 18.55
N ALA A 88 0.61 -13.08 19.59
CA ALA A 88 0.71 -13.95 20.76
C ALA A 88 -0.66 -14.16 21.41
N ILE A 89 -1.42 -13.08 21.62
CA ILE A 89 -2.79 -13.16 22.18
C ILE A 89 -3.72 -13.97 21.26
N ALA A 90 -3.69 -13.72 19.94
CA ALA A 90 -4.50 -14.47 18.98
C ALA A 90 -4.13 -15.95 18.93
N HIS A 91 -2.83 -16.28 19.02
CA HIS A 91 -2.35 -17.65 19.06
C HIS A 91 -2.73 -18.36 20.36
N SER A 92 -2.55 -17.73 21.52
CA SER A 92 -3.00 -18.28 22.81
C SER A 92 -4.52 -18.48 22.83
N ARG A 93 -5.28 -17.54 22.26
CA ARG A 93 -6.74 -17.69 22.10
C ARG A 93 -7.08 -18.89 21.22
N HIS A 94 -6.39 -19.04 20.09
CA HIS A 94 -6.60 -20.14 19.17
C HIS A 94 -6.31 -21.49 19.82
N THR A 95 -5.14 -21.68 20.43
CA THR A 95 -4.78 -22.96 21.06
C THR A 95 -5.66 -23.30 22.26
N ALA A 96 -6.11 -22.29 23.02
CA ALA A 96 -7.00 -22.49 24.15
C ALA A 96 -8.47 -22.75 23.75
N ALA A 97 -8.91 -22.35 22.55
CA ALA A 97 -10.31 -22.42 22.12
C ALA A 97 -10.58 -23.44 21.00
N MET A 98 -9.53 -23.88 20.30
CA MET A 98 -9.61 -24.93 19.28
C MET A 98 -10.27 -26.20 19.85
N GLY A 99 -11.18 -26.82 19.09
CA GLY A 99 -11.97 -27.97 19.54
C GLY A 99 -13.05 -27.72 20.61
N LEU A 100 -13.01 -26.63 21.39
CA LEU A 100 -13.98 -26.36 22.46
C LEU A 100 -15.36 -25.91 21.97
N SER A 101 -16.44 -26.22 22.69
CA SER A 101 -17.78 -25.69 22.41
C SER A 101 -17.83 -24.16 22.57
N GLY A 102 -18.81 -23.49 21.96
CA GLY A 102 -18.87 -22.02 21.97
C GLY A 102 -19.08 -21.42 23.37
N GLU A 103 -19.83 -22.10 24.23
CA GLU A 103 -20.05 -21.69 25.63
C GLU A 103 -18.75 -21.75 26.45
N ALA A 104 -17.93 -22.78 26.22
CA ALA A 104 -16.63 -22.92 26.86
C ALA A 104 -15.63 -21.83 26.46
N GLN A 105 -15.90 -21.07 25.40
CA GLN A 105 -15.08 -19.95 24.94
C GLN A 105 -15.45 -18.60 25.59
N ALA A 106 -16.41 -18.55 26.52
CA ALA A 106 -16.90 -17.32 27.15
C ALA A 106 -15.79 -16.47 27.81
N TYR A 107 -14.66 -17.08 28.19
CA TYR A 107 -13.48 -16.34 28.67
C TYR A 107 -12.99 -15.28 27.67
N TRP A 108 -13.06 -15.58 26.37
CA TRP A 108 -12.54 -14.75 25.28
C TRP A 108 -13.56 -13.76 24.72
N SER A 109 -14.83 -13.85 25.11
CA SER A 109 -15.87 -12.90 24.69
C SER A 109 -15.87 -11.62 25.54
N LYS A 110 -15.30 -11.65 26.75
CA LYS A 110 -15.34 -10.54 27.72
C LYS A 110 -14.13 -9.61 27.59
N ASN A 111 -14.39 -8.31 27.59
CA ASN A 111 -13.34 -7.28 27.64
C ASN A 111 -12.66 -7.26 29.00
N ARG A 112 -11.35 -7.50 29.05
CA ARG A 112 -10.56 -7.45 30.30
C ARG A 112 -9.96 -6.08 30.60
N TYR A 113 -9.56 -5.38 29.54
CA TYR A 113 -8.82 -4.13 29.65
C TYR A 113 -9.65 -2.97 29.12
N SER A 114 -10.07 -2.07 30.02
CA SER A 114 -10.90 -0.94 29.64
C SER A 114 -10.22 -0.01 28.63
N THR A 115 -8.91 0.12 28.75
CA THR A 115 -8.08 0.97 27.89
C THR A 115 -8.09 0.47 26.44
N TRP A 116 -8.12 -0.85 26.23
CA TRP A 116 -8.00 -1.42 24.89
C TRP A 116 -9.25 -1.21 24.04
N TRP A 117 -10.44 -1.47 24.60
CA TRP A 117 -11.68 -1.24 23.86
C TRP A 117 -11.96 0.25 23.65
N LYS A 118 -11.59 1.12 24.61
CA LYS A 118 -11.64 2.58 24.44
C LYS A 118 -10.73 3.03 23.29
N PHE A 119 -9.51 2.49 23.23
CA PHE A 119 -8.59 2.77 22.13
C PHE A 119 -9.16 2.32 20.78
N LYS A 120 -9.73 1.10 20.69
CA LYS A 120 -10.39 0.64 19.45
C LYS A 120 -11.52 1.56 19.01
N ARG A 121 -12.43 1.91 19.94
CA ARG A 121 -13.62 2.75 19.69
C ARG A 121 -13.28 4.17 19.26
N HIS A 122 -12.32 4.80 19.93
CA HIS A 122 -12.03 6.23 19.80
C HIS A 122 -10.82 6.56 18.94
N MET A 123 -9.91 5.60 18.69
CA MET A 123 -8.67 5.81 17.94
C MET A 123 -8.54 4.92 16.71
N LEU A 124 -8.52 3.59 16.90
CA LEU A 124 -8.17 2.65 15.82
C LEU A 124 -9.24 2.58 14.73
N TYR A 125 -10.50 2.40 15.12
CA TYR A 125 -11.63 2.29 14.19
C TYR A 125 -12.31 3.63 13.93
N ALA A 126 -11.96 4.67 14.68
CA ALA A 126 -12.61 5.97 14.56
C ALA A 126 -12.19 6.70 13.27
N PRO A 127 -13.15 7.14 12.44
CA PRO A 127 -12.86 8.08 11.36
C PRO A 127 -12.35 9.40 11.94
N LEU A 128 -11.59 10.16 11.15
CA LEU A 128 -11.15 11.51 11.55
C LEU A 128 -12.35 12.41 11.90
N GLY A 129 -13.39 12.37 11.05
CA GLY A 129 -14.65 13.09 11.26
C GLY A 129 -15.71 12.28 12.02
N LYS A 130 -16.97 12.41 11.60
CA LYS A 130 -18.11 11.72 12.24
C LYS A 130 -18.22 10.25 11.81
N LYS A 131 -18.41 10.02 10.51
CA LYS A 131 -18.76 8.69 9.96
C LYS A 131 -17.91 8.24 8.77
N ARG A 132 -17.49 9.17 7.91
CA ARG A 132 -16.82 8.83 6.65
C ARG A 132 -15.36 8.48 6.87
N HIS A 133 -14.95 7.31 6.38
CA HIS A 133 -13.56 6.90 6.28
C HIS A 133 -13.30 6.37 4.87
N ASN A 134 -14.07 5.35 4.49
CA ASN A 134 -13.87 4.58 3.26
C ASN A 134 -14.72 5.10 2.09
N ARG A 135 -15.78 5.87 2.37
CA ARG A 135 -16.48 6.63 1.31
C ARG A 135 -15.65 7.84 0.88
N GLU A 136 -15.22 7.82 -0.38
CA GLU A 136 -14.49 8.92 -1.04
C GLU A 136 -15.19 10.28 -0.90
N ILE A 137 -14.41 11.34 -0.67
CA ILE A 137 -14.89 12.72 -0.78
C ILE A 137 -14.78 13.15 -2.24
N ARG A 138 -15.92 13.34 -2.90
CA ARG A 138 -15.99 13.95 -4.23
C ARG A 138 -16.31 15.43 -4.06
N LEU A 139 -15.37 16.31 -4.45
CA LEU A 139 -15.61 17.76 -4.57
C LEU A 139 -16.40 18.09 -5.84
N SER A 140 -16.23 17.29 -6.89
CA SER A 140 -16.98 17.37 -8.14
C SER A 140 -17.06 15.99 -8.81
N SER A 141 -17.74 15.88 -9.96
CA SER A 141 -17.75 14.64 -10.77
C SER A 141 -16.34 14.20 -11.19
N ALA A 142 -15.41 15.15 -11.35
CA ALA A 142 -14.01 14.91 -11.73
C ALA A 142 -13.02 14.98 -10.55
N GLY A 143 -13.35 15.69 -9.46
CA GLY A 143 -12.47 15.90 -8.31
C GLY A 143 -12.78 14.96 -7.15
N ASN A 144 -11.89 14.00 -6.88
CA ASN A 144 -12.02 13.05 -5.77
C ASN A 144 -10.81 13.17 -4.82
N ILE A 145 -11.01 13.67 -3.60
CA ILE A 145 -9.92 13.83 -2.62
C ILE A 145 -9.42 12.46 -2.09
N GLY A 146 -10.17 11.38 -2.33
CA GLY A 146 -9.88 10.03 -1.84
C GLY A 146 -10.54 9.74 -0.49
N THR A 147 -10.05 8.73 0.20
CA THR A 147 -10.50 8.30 1.53
C THR A 147 -9.89 9.14 2.65
N ILE A 148 -10.60 9.25 3.77
CA ILE A 148 -10.15 10.02 4.93
C ILE A 148 -9.36 9.10 5.86
N PRO A 149 -8.15 9.46 6.33
CA PRO A 149 -7.43 8.65 7.31
C PRO A 149 -8.27 8.39 8.58
N SER A 150 -8.01 7.29 9.27
CA SER A 150 -8.51 7.10 10.64
C SER A 150 -7.84 8.13 11.55
N ARG A 151 -8.37 8.34 12.77
CA ARG A 151 -7.73 9.24 13.75
C ARG A 151 -6.30 8.83 14.05
N PHE A 152 -6.06 7.53 14.18
CA PHE A 152 -4.71 7.00 14.39
C PHE A 152 -3.77 7.36 13.22
N HIS A 153 -4.18 7.13 11.97
CA HIS A 153 -3.38 7.52 10.80
C HIS A 153 -3.17 9.04 10.73
N ALA A 154 -4.19 9.83 11.04
CA ALA A 154 -4.10 11.29 11.04
C ALA A 154 -3.09 11.79 12.08
N ILE A 155 -3.11 11.26 13.31
CA ILE A 155 -2.13 11.63 14.34
C ILE A 155 -0.71 11.27 13.91
N LEU A 156 -0.49 10.07 13.37
CA LEU A 156 0.84 9.68 12.87
C LEU A 156 1.34 10.63 11.78
N LEU A 157 0.47 10.98 10.82
CA LEU A 157 0.78 11.93 9.76
C LEU A 157 1.03 13.34 10.30
N THR A 158 0.26 13.80 11.28
CA THR A 158 0.45 15.10 11.92
C THR A 158 1.76 15.16 12.68
N ILE A 159 2.10 14.13 13.46
CA ILE A 159 3.39 14.06 14.18
C ILE A 159 4.54 14.09 13.18
N PHE A 160 4.46 13.29 12.12
CA PHE A 160 5.47 13.26 11.05
C PHE A 160 5.61 14.62 10.34
N PHE A 161 4.50 15.27 10.00
CA PHE A 161 4.54 16.58 9.35
C PHE A 161 5.11 17.66 10.28
N LEU A 162 4.65 17.72 11.53
CA LEU A 162 5.12 18.69 12.51
C LEU A 162 6.59 18.48 12.87
N SER A 163 7.08 17.24 12.90
CA SER A 163 8.52 17.00 13.12
C SER A 163 9.37 17.53 11.96
N ASN A 164 8.96 17.28 10.71
CA ASN A 164 9.67 17.82 9.55
C ASN A 164 9.63 19.37 9.54
N LEU A 165 8.46 19.95 9.82
CA LEU A 165 8.29 21.39 9.91
C LEU A 165 9.15 22.02 11.01
N ALA A 166 9.17 21.42 12.21
CA ALA A 166 9.97 21.90 13.33
C ALA A 166 11.46 21.90 12.99
N PHE A 167 11.97 20.84 12.36
CA PHE A 167 13.38 20.76 11.97
C PHE A 167 13.75 21.73 10.85
N LEU A 168 12.86 21.92 9.89
CA LEU A 168 13.00 22.92 8.84
C LEU A 168 13.06 24.35 9.43
N ALA A 169 12.22 24.64 10.42
CA ALA A 169 12.10 25.96 11.04
C ALA A 169 13.13 26.23 12.16
N PHE A 170 13.89 25.23 12.61
CA PHE A 170 14.85 25.40 13.72
C PHE A 170 16.13 26.15 13.29
N LEU A 171 16.01 27.31 12.65
CA LEU A 171 17.13 28.09 12.14
C LEU A 171 17.67 29.07 13.19
N ASP A 172 18.94 29.44 13.04
CA ASP A 172 19.54 30.51 13.83
C ASP A 172 19.21 31.87 13.21
N TYR A 173 18.06 32.43 13.62
CA TYR A 173 17.58 33.73 13.17
C TYR A 173 18.31 34.92 13.81
N SER A 174 19.25 34.68 14.74
CA SER A 174 20.04 35.74 15.36
C SER A 174 21.14 36.28 14.45
N ARG A 175 21.42 35.58 13.34
CA ARG A 175 22.43 35.98 12.35
C ARG A 175 22.00 37.26 11.63
N SER A 176 22.92 38.22 11.55
CA SER A 176 22.70 39.50 10.85
C SER A 176 22.57 39.33 9.33
N ASP A 177 23.21 38.32 8.76
CA ASP A 177 23.13 38.02 7.32
C ASP A 177 21.99 37.03 7.00
N ARG A 178 20.91 37.56 6.41
CA ARG A 178 19.76 36.78 5.94
C ARG A 178 20.13 35.68 4.93
N TYR A 179 21.21 35.83 4.16
CA TYR A 179 21.61 34.84 3.16
C TYR A 179 22.29 33.64 3.80
N SER A 180 22.96 33.82 4.95
CA SER A 180 23.46 32.74 5.79
C SER A 180 22.31 31.87 6.34
N VAL A 181 21.20 32.49 6.76
CA VAL A 181 20.00 31.77 7.22
C VAL A 181 19.35 30.98 6.07
N LEU A 182 19.25 31.57 4.88
CA LEU A 182 18.75 30.88 3.68
C LEU A 182 19.65 29.72 3.26
N ALA A 183 20.98 29.85 3.41
CA ALA A 183 21.91 28.77 3.14
C ALA A 183 21.72 27.60 4.12
N ASP A 184 21.46 27.86 5.40
CA ASP A 184 21.12 26.81 6.38
C ASP A 184 19.78 26.14 6.05
N LEU A 185 18.75 26.93 5.70
CA LEU A 185 17.46 26.41 5.23
C LEU A 185 17.61 25.49 4.02
N ARG A 186 18.40 25.90 3.02
CA ARG A 186 18.75 25.09 1.84
C ARG A 186 19.35 23.74 2.25
N GLY A 187 20.33 23.77 3.16
CA GLY A 187 20.96 22.54 3.65
C GLY A 187 19.96 21.60 4.34
N ARG A 188 19.14 22.15 5.24
CA ARG A 188 18.14 21.37 6.01
C ARG A 188 17.10 20.73 5.14
N SER A 189 16.49 21.50 4.24
CA SER A 189 15.43 20.98 3.37
C SER A 189 15.96 19.89 2.42
N GLY A 190 17.20 20.03 1.91
CA GLY A 190 17.84 19.00 1.09
C GLY A 190 18.14 17.70 1.86
N VAL A 191 18.61 17.81 3.11
CA VAL A 191 18.88 16.65 3.98
C VAL A 191 17.59 15.94 4.36
N LEU A 192 16.56 16.68 4.76
CA LEU A 192 15.25 16.12 5.11
C LEU A 192 14.63 15.38 3.92
N ALA A 193 14.66 15.98 2.73
CA ALA A 193 14.14 15.36 1.51
C ALA A 193 14.76 13.98 1.26
N ILE A 194 16.09 13.87 1.29
CA ILE A 194 16.80 12.60 1.03
C ILE A 194 16.51 11.55 2.11
N ILE A 195 16.40 11.94 3.38
CA ILE A 195 16.05 11.00 4.47
C ILE A 195 14.61 10.48 4.26
N ASN A 196 13.68 11.38 3.97
CA ASN A 196 12.28 11.04 3.74
C ASN A 196 12.08 10.17 2.49
N MET A 197 12.97 10.25 1.49
CA MET A 197 12.94 9.39 0.30
C MET A 197 13.08 7.88 0.63
N ILE A 198 13.71 7.51 1.74
CA ILE A 198 13.82 6.09 2.14
C ILE A 198 12.44 5.54 2.48
N ALA A 199 11.71 6.23 3.35
CA ALA A 199 10.33 5.87 3.69
C ALA A 199 9.44 5.93 2.44
N LEU A 200 9.65 6.93 1.58
CA LEU A 200 8.90 7.09 0.32
C LEU A 200 8.97 5.82 -0.56
N ILE A 201 10.16 5.24 -0.74
CA ILE A 201 10.34 4.04 -1.58
C ILE A 201 9.82 2.78 -0.89
N ILE A 202 10.09 2.61 0.42
CA ILE A 202 9.60 1.44 1.18
C ILE A 202 8.07 1.37 1.14
N PHE A 203 7.40 2.51 1.29
CA PHE A 203 5.95 2.60 1.32
C PHE A 203 5.29 2.40 -0.06
N ALA A 204 6.06 2.47 -1.15
CA ALA A 204 5.57 2.22 -2.51
C ALA A 204 5.64 0.74 -2.93
N GLY A 205 6.44 -0.07 -2.24
CA GLY A 205 6.71 -1.46 -2.62
C GLY A 205 5.53 -2.39 -2.36
N ARG A 206 5.12 -3.17 -3.38
CA ARG A 206 4.10 -4.23 -3.21
C ARG A 206 4.72 -5.49 -2.62
N ASN A 207 5.96 -5.81 -3.02
CA ASN A 207 6.74 -6.92 -2.46
C ASN A 207 7.52 -6.46 -1.22
N ASN A 208 6.82 -5.81 -0.29
CA ASN A 208 7.43 -5.29 0.93
C ASN A 208 7.32 -6.33 2.05
N PRO A 209 8.44 -6.87 2.59
CA PRO A 209 8.42 -7.86 3.67
C PRO A 209 7.83 -7.31 4.98
N LEU A 210 7.77 -5.98 5.14
CA LEU A 210 7.16 -5.34 6.31
C LEU A 210 5.63 -5.47 6.32
N ILE A 211 4.98 -5.71 5.17
CA ILE A 211 3.53 -5.95 5.11
C ILE A 211 3.15 -7.23 5.87
N PRO A 212 3.68 -8.42 5.54
CA PRO A 212 3.38 -9.63 6.29
C PRO A 212 3.96 -9.61 7.70
N LEU A 213 5.09 -8.92 7.94
CA LEU A 213 5.68 -8.82 9.29
C LEU A 213 4.82 -7.97 10.24
N LEU A 214 4.34 -6.82 9.79
CA LEU A 214 3.58 -5.88 10.61
C LEU A 214 2.06 -6.05 10.49
N GLN A 215 1.55 -6.89 9.58
CA GLN A 215 0.10 -7.03 9.32
C GLN A 215 -0.57 -5.66 9.07
N ILE A 216 0.08 -4.83 8.25
CA ILE A 216 -0.42 -3.54 7.81
C ILE A 216 -0.63 -3.64 6.31
N SER A 217 -1.84 -3.30 5.84
CA SER A 217 -2.22 -3.41 4.43
C SER A 217 -1.36 -2.50 3.53
N PHE A 218 -1.18 -2.93 2.28
CA PHE A 218 -0.52 -2.11 1.26
C PHE A 218 -1.21 -0.76 1.08
N ASP A 219 -2.53 -0.68 1.25
CA ASP A 219 -3.27 0.58 1.15
C ASP A 219 -2.85 1.59 2.22
N THR A 220 -2.56 1.12 3.43
CA THR A 220 -2.04 1.95 4.52
C THR A 220 -0.63 2.44 4.18
N TYR A 221 0.23 1.57 3.67
CA TYR A 221 1.55 1.96 3.17
C TYR A 221 1.46 3.00 2.04
N ASN A 222 0.60 2.77 1.06
CA ASN A 222 0.40 3.67 -0.06
C ASN A 222 -0.22 5.02 0.38
N LEU A 223 -1.07 5.03 1.41
CA LEU A 223 -1.51 6.28 2.06
C LEU A 223 -0.31 7.06 2.59
N MET A 224 0.61 6.40 3.30
CA MET A 224 1.83 7.04 3.80
C MET A 224 2.74 7.50 2.66
N HIS A 225 2.95 6.69 1.61
CA HIS A 225 3.72 7.06 0.42
C HIS A 225 3.22 8.38 -0.19
N ARG A 226 1.90 8.54 -0.36
CA ARG A 226 1.32 9.78 -0.92
C ARG A 226 1.60 11.00 -0.04
N TRP A 227 1.55 10.87 1.29
CA TRP A 227 1.81 12.00 2.20
C TRP A 227 3.29 12.33 2.32
N VAL A 228 4.15 11.32 2.49
CA VAL A 228 5.61 11.50 2.50
C VAL A 228 6.08 12.10 1.17
N GLY A 229 5.51 11.69 0.03
CA GLY A 229 5.85 12.24 -1.27
C GLY A 229 5.56 13.74 -1.39
N ARG A 230 4.44 14.22 -0.83
CA ARG A 230 4.14 15.66 -0.79
C ARG A 230 5.13 16.44 0.07
N VAL A 231 5.54 15.89 1.21
CA VAL A 231 6.55 16.49 2.09
C VAL A 231 7.91 16.56 1.38
N VAL A 232 8.36 15.47 0.74
CA VAL A 232 9.61 15.45 -0.03
C VAL A 232 9.60 16.50 -1.16
N VAL A 233 8.50 16.61 -1.92
CA VAL A 233 8.41 17.62 -2.99
C VAL A 233 8.46 19.03 -2.42
N LEU A 234 7.76 19.30 -1.29
CA LEU A 234 7.81 20.60 -0.62
C LEU A 234 9.24 20.94 -0.16
N GLU A 235 9.92 19.98 0.46
CA GLU A 235 11.31 20.12 0.92
C GLU A 235 12.27 20.40 -0.24
N VAL A 236 12.13 19.69 -1.37
CA VAL A 236 12.94 19.91 -2.57
C VAL A 236 12.65 21.26 -3.22
N VAL A 237 11.39 21.69 -3.28
CA VAL A 237 11.04 23.03 -3.78
C VAL A 237 11.67 24.10 -2.89
N LEU A 238 11.59 23.96 -1.56
CA LEU A 238 12.22 24.89 -0.63
C LEU A 238 13.75 24.89 -0.75
N HIS A 239 14.37 23.72 -0.93
CA HIS A 239 15.81 23.60 -1.19
C HIS A 239 16.24 24.41 -2.43
N THR A 240 15.53 24.20 -3.54
CA THR A 240 15.83 24.87 -4.81
C THR A 240 15.52 26.37 -4.74
N MET A 241 14.42 26.77 -4.10
CA MET A 241 14.08 28.18 -3.89
C MET A 241 15.11 28.90 -3.00
N ALA A 242 15.54 28.30 -1.89
CA ALA A 242 16.53 28.89 -1.00
C ALA A 242 17.86 29.13 -1.72
N TRP A 243 18.31 28.19 -2.57
CA TRP A 243 19.45 28.40 -3.44
C TRP A 243 19.20 29.51 -4.48
N ALA A 244 18.06 29.48 -5.16
CA ALA A 244 17.73 30.44 -6.22
C ALA A 244 17.65 31.88 -5.71
N ILE A 245 17.08 32.11 -4.52
CA ILE A 245 17.00 33.44 -3.90
C ILE A 245 18.40 34.01 -3.63
N VAL A 246 19.29 33.20 -3.05
CA VAL A 246 20.68 33.61 -2.76
C VAL A 246 21.44 33.87 -4.07
N LYS A 247 21.28 33.01 -5.08
CA LYS A 247 21.95 33.15 -6.38
C LYS A 247 21.43 34.35 -7.19
N HIS A 248 20.11 34.60 -7.15
CA HIS A 248 19.50 35.79 -7.75
C HIS A 248 20.06 37.06 -7.13
N ALA A 249 20.17 37.11 -5.80
CA ALA A 249 20.75 38.26 -5.12
C ALA A 249 22.22 38.52 -5.48
N ALA A 250 23.00 37.45 -5.73
CA ALA A 250 24.41 37.57 -6.07
C ALA A 250 24.67 37.94 -7.54
N THR A 251 23.87 37.45 -8.49
CA THR A 251 24.18 37.51 -9.93
C THR A 251 22.99 37.76 -10.86
N GLY A 252 21.81 38.04 -10.30
CA GLY A 252 20.57 38.19 -11.06
C GLY A 252 20.08 36.89 -11.73
N TRP A 253 19.03 37.02 -12.54
CA TRP A 253 18.42 35.90 -13.27
C TRP A 253 19.35 35.26 -14.30
N SER A 254 20.18 36.06 -14.98
CA SER A 254 21.16 35.57 -15.95
C SER A 254 22.14 34.60 -15.31
N GLY A 255 22.61 34.90 -14.09
CA GLY A 255 23.50 34.03 -13.33
C GLY A 255 22.85 32.72 -12.87
N ILE A 256 21.53 32.70 -12.63
CA ILE A 256 20.80 31.45 -12.35
C ILE A 256 20.78 30.56 -13.58
N TRP A 257 20.30 31.08 -14.71
CA TRP A 257 20.17 30.32 -15.95
C TRP A 257 21.52 29.84 -16.46
N HIS A 258 22.56 30.66 -16.32
CA HIS A 258 23.93 30.25 -16.61
C HIS A 258 24.32 29.02 -15.78
N MET A 259 24.16 29.06 -14.45
CA MET A 259 24.49 27.90 -13.60
C MET A 259 23.66 26.66 -13.91
N VAL A 260 22.37 26.82 -14.21
CA VAL A 260 21.50 25.69 -14.59
C VAL A 260 21.97 25.04 -15.89
N GLY A 261 22.50 25.82 -16.84
CA GLY A 261 22.98 25.33 -18.13
C GLY A 261 24.42 24.80 -18.13
N THR A 262 25.30 25.34 -17.29
CA THR A 262 26.75 25.06 -17.38
C THR A 262 27.31 24.27 -16.21
N ASN A 263 26.68 24.28 -15.04
CA ASN A 263 27.21 23.65 -13.84
C ASN A 263 26.53 22.30 -13.57
N PRO A 264 27.23 21.16 -13.70
CA PRO A 264 26.61 19.83 -13.55
C PRO A 264 25.92 19.61 -12.21
N PHE A 265 26.45 20.17 -11.11
CA PHE A 265 25.83 20.07 -9.80
C PHE A 265 24.45 20.72 -9.78
N ILE A 266 24.32 21.94 -10.31
CA ILE A 266 23.03 22.64 -10.38
C ILE A 266 22.11 22.01 -11.43
N SER A 267 22.60 21.71 -12.63
CA SER A 267 21.81 21.13 -13.72
C SER A 267 21.07 19.86 -13.29
N TRP A 268 21.77 18.90 -12.68
CA TRP A 268 21.16 17.64 -12.22
C TRP A 268 20.22 17.83 -11.02
N GLY A 269 20.49 18.80 -10.14
CA GLY A 269 19.57 19.20 -9.09
C GLY A 269 18.26 19.79 -9.64
N THR A 270 18.36 20.60 -10.71
CA THR A 270 17.19 21.14 -11.42
C THR A 270 16.39 20.04 -12.12
N VAL A 271 17.05 19.11 -12.82
CA VAL A 271 16.38 17.95 -13.44
C VAL A 271 15.59 17.14 -12.41
N GLY A 272 16.20 16.85 -11.25
CA GLY A 272 15.52 16.14 -10.16
C GLY A 272 14.33 16.91 -9.60
N THR A 273 14.47 18.23 -9.39
CA THR A 273 13.39 19.10 -8.92
C THR A 273 12.21 19.12 -9.90
N VAL A 274 12.46 19.31 -11.19
CA VAL A 274 11.42 19.34 -12.22
C VAL A 274 10.69 18.00 -12.28
N ALA A 275 11.41 16.88 -12.24
CA ALA A 275 10.80 15.56 -12.24
C ALA A 275 9.86 15.35 -11.03
N LEU A 276 10.27 15.76 -9.83
CA LEU A 276 9.46 15.67 -8.61
C LEU A 276 8.23 16.58 -8.64
N VAL A 277 8.36 17.80 -9.16
CA VAL A 277 7.22 18.72 -9.33
C VAL A 277 6.22 18.18 -10.36
N LEU A 278 6.70 17.64 -11.48
CA LEU A 278 5.84 16.99 -12.48
C LEU A 278 5.11 15.78 -11.88
N ILE A 279 5.80 14.96 -11.08
CA ILE A 279 5.17 13.87 -10.32
C ILE A 279 4.01 14.40 -9.47
N LEU A 280 4.21 15.50 -8.73
CA LEU A 280 3.18 16.06 -7.85
C LEU A 280 1.95 16.51 -8.65
N ILE A 281 2.16 17.23 -9.75
CA ILE A 281 1.09 17.71 -10.63
C ILE A 281 0.31 16.55 -11.23
N LEU A 282 1.00 15.57 -11.82
CA LEU A 282 0.36 14.40 -12.44
C LEU A 282 -0.37 13.51 -11.41
N SER A 283 0.07 13.54 -10.15
CA SER A 283 -0.54 12.79 -9.04
C SER A 283 -1.84 13.41 -8.50
N LEU A 284 -2.23 14.61 -8.95
CA LEU A 284 -3.50 15.24 -8.58
C LEU A 284 -4.66 14.35 -9.04
N SER A 285 -5.67 14.21 -8.16
CA SER A 285 -6.76 13.24 -8.40
C SER A 285 -7.45 13.37 -9.76
N PRO A 286 -7.82 14.58 -10.26
CA PRO A 286 -8.52 14.68 -11.53
C PRO A 286 -7.70 14.10 -12.70
N ILE A 287 -6.40 14.39 -12.72
CA ILE A 287 -5.47 13.92 -13.76
C ILE A 287 -5.26 12.41 -13.62
N ARG A 288 -4.95 11.96 -12.40
CA ARG A 288 -4.72 10.55 -12.11
C ARG A 288 -5.94 9.67 -12.45
N HIS A 289 -7.16 10.10 -12.14
CA HIS A 289 -8.34 9.28 -12.43
C HIS A 289 -8.73 9.31 -13.90
N ALA A 290 -8.45 10.39 -14.63
CA ALA A 290 -8.70 10.46 -16.06
C ALA A 290 -7.73 9.58 -16.87
N PHE A 291 -6.46 9.52 -16.47
CA PHE A 291 -5.39 8.84 -17.21
C PHE A 291 -4.50 7.97 -16.31
N TYR A 292 -5.10 7.10 -15.49
CA TYR A 292 -4.39 6.36 -14.44
C TYR A 292 -3.17 5.56 -14.95
N GLU A 293 -3.33 4.85 -16.06
CA GLU A 293 -2.27 3.99 -16.61
C GLU A 293 -1.08 4.81 -17.13
N THR A 294 -1.37 5.89 -17.86
CA THR A 294 -0.36 6.85 -18.33
C THR A 294 0.32 7.53 -17.16
N PHE A 295 -0.45 7.96 -16.17
CA PHE A 295 0.06 8.53 -14.92
C PHE A 295 1.06 7.58 -14.25
N LEU A 296 0.69 6.30 -14.07
CA LEU A 296 1.54 5.34 -13.37
C LEU A 296 2.85 5.09 -14.12
N ALA A 297 2.81 4.94 -15.45
CA ALA A 297 4.00 4.75 -16.26
C ALA A 297 4.93 5.98 -16.21
N VAL A 298 4.38 7.18 -16.43
CA VAL A 298 5.15 8.43 -16.39
C VAL A 298 5.71 8.68 -14.98
N HIS A 299 4.94 8.38 -13.93
CA HIS A 299 5.39 8.52 -12.54
C HIS A 299 6.62 7.65 -12.26
N ILE A 300 6.65 6.40 -12.73
CA ILE A 300 7.80 5.50 -12.55
C ILE A 300 9.04 6.03 -13.29
N ILE A 301 8.88 6.51 -14.52
CA ILE A 301 9.97 7.09 -15.32
C ILE A 301 10.53 8.36 -14.64
N LEU A 302 9.65 9.27 -14.25
CA LEU A 302 10.05 10.50 -13.54
C LEU A 302 10.68 10.19 -12.19
N ALA A 303 10.23 9.16 -11.47
CA ALA A 303 10.82 8.74 -10.20
C ALA A 303 12.26 8.24 -10.40
N PHE A 304 12.50 7.46 -11.47
CA PHE A 304 13.86 7.06 -11.84
C PHE A 304 14.74 8.27 -12.16
N ILE A 305 14.24 9.22 -12.97
CA ILE A 305 14.96 10.46 -13.30
C ILE A 305 15.27 11.28 -12.05
N ALA A 306 14.31 11.41 -11.13
CA ALA A 306 14.49 12.14 -9.87
C ALA A 306 15.56 11.51 -8.97
N ILE A 307 15.53 10.17 -8.81
CA ILE A 307 16.53 9.45 -8.00
C ILE A 307 17.91 9.54 -8.65
N LEU A 308 18.01 9.34 -9.96
CA LEU A 308 19.28 9.42 -10.70
C LEU A 308 19.85 10.84 -10.67
N GLY A 309 19.02 11.85 -10.91
CA GLY A 309 19.44 13.25 -10.83
C GLY A 309 19.91 13.64 -9.44
N THR A 310 19.23 13.17 -8.39
CA THR A 310 19.66 13.38 -6.99
C THR A 310 20.97 12.66 -6.68
N TRP A 311 21.17 11.45 -7.20
CA TRP A 311 22.46 10.73 -7.07
C TRP A 311 23.57 11.56 -7.69
N ILE A 312 23.44 11.94 -8.96
CA ILE A 312 24.50 12.67 -9.67
C ILE A 312 24.76 14.02 -9.00
N HIS A 313 23.71 14.74 -8.60
CA HIS A 313 23.81 15.96 -7.80
C HIS A 313 24.66 15.77 -6.54
N CYS A 314 24.44 14.70 -5.78
CA CYS A 314 25.25 14.40 -4.58
C CYS A 314 26.68 13.95 -4.93
N GLU A 315 26.88 13.20 -6.01
CA GLU A 315 28.16 12.60 -6.40
C GLU A 315 29.14 13.65 -6.95
N VAL A 316 28.65 14.64 -7.72
CA VAL A 316 29.48 15.71 -8.31
C VAL A 316 30.08 16.59 -7.21
N ALA A 317 29.31 16.91 -6.18
CA ALA A 317 29.78 17.75 -5.06
C ALA A 317 30.27 16.94 -3.84
N LYS A 318 30.38 15.61 -3.95
CA LYS A 318 30.79 14.68 -2.87
C LYS A 318 30.06 14.93 -1.55
N LEU A 319 28.74 15.10 -1.63
CA LEU A 319 27.92 15.41 -0.47
C LEU A 319 27.81 14.22 0.49
N PRO A 320 27.74 14.45 1.83
CA PRO A 320 27.56 13.38 2.83
C PRO A 320 26.33 12.49 2.61
N GLN A 321 25.31 13.00 1.92
CA GLN A 321 24.04 12.32 1.67
C GLN A 321 24.14 11.26 0.55
N LEU A 322 25.29 11.17 -0.13
CA LEU A 322 25.53 10.25 -1.24
C LEU A 322 25.27 8.78 -0.88
N ALA A 323 25.65 8.34 0.32
CA ALA A 323 25.40 6.97 0.77
C ALA A 323 23.89 6.66 0.89
N ILE A 324 23.10 7.65 1.33
CA ILE A 324 21.65 7.48 1.52
C ILE A 324 20.95 7.36 0.18
N ILE A 325 21.26 8.22 -0.79
CA ILE A 325 20.64 8.14 -2.12
C ILE A 325 21.04 6.87 -2.87
N LYS A 326 22.28 6.38 -2.67
CA LYS A 326 22.71 5.06 -3.18
C LYS A 326 21.85 3.93 -2.60
N ALA A 327 21.59 3.95 -1.29
CA ALA A 327 20.69 2.99 -0.65
C ALA A 327 19.25 3.07 -1.18
N VAL A 328 18.70 4.28 -1.35
CA VAL A 328 17.37 4.51 -1.94
C VAL A 328 17.28 3.92 -3.35
N PHE A 329 18.29 4.15 -4.19
CA PHE A 329 18.33 3.60 -5.55
C PHE A 329 18.39 2.06 -5.54
N ILE A 330 19.25 1.47 -4.69
CA ILE A 330 19.37 0.02 -4.56
C ILE A 330 18.04 -0.59 -4.09
N LEU A 331 17.40 -0.02 -3.06
CA LEU A 331 16.10 -0.49 -2.57
C LEU A 331 15.02 -0.42 -3.66
N TRP A 332 14.98 0.67 -4.42
CA TRP A 332 14.04 0.82 -5.53
C TRP A 332 14.29 -0.22 -6.63
N LEU A 333 15.55 -0.42 -7.04
CA LEU A 333 15.92 -1.39 -8.07
C LEU A 333 15.62 -2.83 -7.63
N LEU A 334 15.98 -3.20 -6.41
CA LEU A 334 15.73 -4.53 -5.86
C LEU A 334 14.23 -4.85 -5.81
N GLU A 335 13.38 -3.89 -5.43
CA GLU A 335 11.92 -4.09 -5.41
C GLU A 335 11.38 -4.40 -6.82
N ARG A 336 11.87 -3.69 -7.84
CA ARG A 336 11.47 -3.90 -9.24
C ARG A 336 11.96 -5.24 -9.79
N VAL A 337 13.22 -5.57 -9.56
CA VAL A 337 13.80 -6.86 -10.00
C VAL A 337 13.10 -8.02 -9.31
N ALA A 338 12.90 -7.96 -7.99
CA ALA A 338 12.19 -8.99 -7.23
C ALA A 338 10.74 -9.16 -7.73
N ARG A 339 10.07 -8.07 -8.11
CA ARG A 339 8.73 -8.12 -8.70
C ARG A 339 8.69 -8.83 -10.04
N MET A 340 9.59 -8.48 -10.96
CA MET A 340 9.67 -9.13 -12.27
C MET A 340 10.07 -10.60 -12.16
N ALA A 341 11.01 -10.92 -11.27
CA ALA A 341 11.41 -12.30 -11.00
C ALA A 341 10.26 -13.13 -10.43
N ARG A 342 9.51 -12.61 -9.45
CA ARG A 342 8.32 -13.28 -8.89
C ARG A 342 7.25 -13.48 -9.96
N LEU A 343 6.99 -12.47 -10.80
CA LEU A 343 6.03 -12.57 -11.90
C LEU A 343 6.42 -13.68 -12.88
N GLY A 344 7.68 -13.70 -13.34
CA GLY A 344 8.18 -14.75 -14.23
C GLY A 344 8.12 -16.13 -13.60
N TYR A 345 8.53 -16.26 -12.34
CA TYR A 345 8.52 -17.53 -11.60
C TYR A 345 7.12 -18.13 -11.48
N LEU A 346 6.12 -17.33 -11.09
CA LEU A 346 4.76 -17.82 -10.88
C LEU A 346 4.05 -18.18 -12.18
N ASN A 347 4.33 -17.45 -13.27
CA ASN A 347 3.57 -17.59 -14.51
C ASN A 347 4.17 -18.56 -15.52
N TYR A 348 5.45 -18.89 -15.39
CA TYR A 348 6.16 -19.76 -16.31
C TYR A 348 6.74 -21.00 -15.61
N SER A 349 6.47 -22.17 -16.18
CA SER A 349 7.07 -23.44 -15.74
C SER A 349 7.99 -24.01 -16.80
N LEU A 350 9.26 -24.23 -16.44
CA LEU A 350 10.24 -24.90 -17.29
C LEU A 350 9.88 -26.38 -17.52
N LYS A 351 9.30 -27.05 -16.51
CA LYS A 351 8.94 -28.47 -16.58
C LYS A 351 7.78 -28.72 -17.55
N GLY A 352 6.74 -27.89 -17.49
CA GLY A 352 5.56 -27.98 -18.35
C GLY A 352 5.64 -27.17 -19.65
N LYS A 353 6.71 -26.38 -19.84
CA LYS A 353 6.85 -25.38 -20.93
C LYS A 353 5.57 -24.56 -21.16
N ALA A 354 4.87 -24.23 -20.09
CA ALA A 354 3.56 -23.60 -20.13
C ALA A 354 3.60 -22.23 -19.46
N TRP A 355 2.85 -21.29 -20.05
CA TRP A 355 2.51 -20.01 -19.47
C TRP A 355 1.12 -20.07 -18.83
N THR A 356 0.83 -19.19 -17.89
CA THR A 356 -0.49 -19.09 -17.25
C THR A 356 -1.58 -18.74 -18.26
N SER A 357 -2.61 -19.58 -18.35
CA SER A 357 -3.80 -19.31 -19.16
C SER A 357 -4.96 -18.82 -18.28
N ALA A 358 -5.91 -18.12 -18.89
CA ALA A 358 -7.12 -17.61 -18.26
C ALA A 358 -8.34 -18.05 -19.07
N THR A 359 -9.31 -18.66 -18.39
CA THR A 359 -10.63 -18.95 -18.93
C THR A 359 -11.62 -17.94 -18.36
N VAL A 360 -12.28 -17.22 -19.25
CA VAL A 360 -13.15 -16.08 -18.94
C VAL A 360 -14.56 -16.41 -19.39
N THR A 361 -15.47 -16.66 -18.45
CA THR A 361 -16.88 -16.96 -18.73
C THR A 361 -17.75 -15.75 -18.41
N ALA A 362 -18.59 -15.32 -19.35
CA ALA A 362 -19.52 -14.21 -19.12
C ALA A 362 -20.71 -14.67 -18.26
N MET A 363 -20.94 -13.98 -17.15
CA MET A 363 -21.99 -14.27 -16.16
C MET A 363 -23.14 -13.25 -16.23
N PRO A 364 -24.37 -13.64 -15.82
CA PRO A 364 -25.48 -12.70 -15.64
C PRO A 364 -25.13 -11.54 -14.69
N GLY A 365 -25.84 -10.42 -14.82
CA GLY A 365 -25.56 -9.21 -14.02
C GLY A 365 -24.27 -8.46 -14.39
N GLY A 366 -23.71 -8.69 -15.59
CA GLY A 366 -22.58 -7.92 -16.11
C GLY A 366 -21.25 -8.19 -15.41
N ALA A 367 -20.94 -9.46 -15.15
CA ALA A 367 -19.66 -9.88 -14.57
C ALA A 367 -19.04 -11.01 -15.37
N SER A 368 -17.73 -11.19 -15.25
CA SER A 368 -17.00 -12.35 -15.79
C SER A 368 -16.47 -13.20 -14.66
N ARG A 369 -16.69 -14.51 -14.72
CA ARG A 369 -15.93 -15.46 -13.91
C ARG A 369 -14.62 -15.74 -14.64
N VAL A 370 -13.50 -15.51 -13.97
CA VAL A 370 -12.17 -15.70 -14.54
C VAL A 370 -11.43 -16.75 -13.73
N THR A 371 -11.01 -17.83 -14.37
CA THR A 371 -10.17 -18.85 -13.75
C THR A 371 -8.80 -18.81 -14.39
N LEU A 372 -7.77 -18.59 -13.58
CA LEU A 372 -6.37 -18.65 -13.99
C LEU A 372 -5.83 -20.05 -13.72
N HIS A 373 -5.20 -20.64 -14.73
CA HIS A 373 -4.57 -21.95 -14.65
C HIS A 373 -3.06 -21.74 -14.48
N LEU A 374 -2.58 -21.79 -13.24
CA LEU A 374 -1.17 -21.59 -12.94
C LEU A 374 -0.39 -22.89 -13.18
N PRO A 375 0.78 -22.84 -13.84
CA PRO A 375 1.56 -24.04 -14.12
C PRO A 375 2.35 -24.55 -12.89
N ARG A 376 2.06 -24.03 -11.69
CA ARG A 376 2.73 -24.32 -10.42
C ARG A 376 1.73 -24.36 -9.27
N HIS A 377 2.07 -25.11 -8.23
CA HIS A 377 1.40 -25.01 -6.94
C HIS A 377 1.63 -23.62 -6.32
N VAL A 378 0.55 -22.96 -5.90
CA VAL A 378 0.60 -21.69 -5.18
C VAL A 378 -0.33 -21.77 -3.98
N ASN A 379 0.25 -21.72 -2.78
CA ASN A 379 -0.54 -21.64 -1.55
C ASN A 379 -1.16 -20.25 -1.42
N VAL A 380 -2.49 -20.20 -1.37
CA VAL A 380 -3.28 -18.98 -1.27
C VAL A 380 -4.09 -19.00 0.02
N LYS A 381 -3.90 -17.97 0.85
CA LYS A 381 -4.64 -17.82 2.10
C LYS A 381 -6.00 -17.16 1.89
N PRO A 382 -7.01 -17.47 2.72
CA PRO A 382 -8.28 -16.75 2.71
C PRO A 382 -8.09 -15.24 2.87
N GLY A 383 -8.90 -14.47 2.13
CA GLY A 383 -8.80 -13.00 2.11
C GLY A 383 -7.64 -12.45 1.27
N SER A 384 -7.00 -13.28 0.45
CA SER A 384 -5.99 -12.83 -0.50
C SER A 384 -6.59 -12.21 -1.77
N HIS A 385 -5.80 -11.34 -2.41
CA HIS A 385 -6.06 -10.78 -3.73
C HIS A 385 -4.83 -10.92 -4.61
N ALA A 386 -4.99 -10.75 -5.91
CA ALA A 386 -3.89 -10.75 -6.87
C ALA A 386 -4.09 -9.67 -7.92
N TYR A 387 -2.99 -9.21 -8.52
CA TYR A 387 -3.05 -8.37 -9.70
C TYR A 387 -2.96 -9.24 -10.96
N ILE A 388 -3.87 -9.01 -11.91
CA ILE A 388 -3.98 -9.80 -13.13
C ILE A 388 -3.72 -8.91 -14.35
N ARG A 389 -3.01 -9.48 -15.34
CA ARG A 389 -2.83 -8.91 -16.67
C ARG A 389 -3.39 -9.87 -17.70
N PHE A 390 -4.11 -9.36 -18.70
CA PHE A 390 -4.73 -10.16 -19.76
C PHE A 390 -4.07 -9.86 -21.12
N ALA A 391 -3.49 -10.88 -21.75
CA ALA A 391 -2.95 -10.76 -23.10
C ALA A 391 -4.06 -10.49 -24.12
N GLY A 392 -3.77 -9.71 -25.17
CA GLY A 392 -4.72 -9.42 -26.26
C GLY A 392 -5.88 -8.49 -25.90
N ILE A 393 -5.91 -7.92 -24.69
CA ILE A 393 -6.84 -6.85 -24.30
C ILE A 393 -6.04 -5.60 -23.94
N LYS A 394 -5.36 -5.62 -22.80
CA LYS A 394 -4.54 -4.51 -22.30
C LYS A 394 -3.41 -5.06 -21.44
N TYR A 395 -2.39 -5.60 -22.11
CA TYR A 395 -1.37 -6.45 -21.51
C TYR A 395 -0.46 -5.76 -20.47
N TRP A 396 -0.30 -4.43 -20.56
CA TRP A 396 0.49 -3.66 -19.59
C TRP A 396 -0.27 -3.29 -18.31
N GLU A 397 -1.60 -3.29 -18.35
CA GLU A 397 -2.40 -2.86 -17.21
C GLU A 397 -2.48 -3.98 -16.16
N SER A 398 -2.31 -3.61 -14.89
CA SER A 398 -2.23 -4.53 -13.76
C SER A 398 -3.34 -4.21 -12.77
N HIS A 399 -4.39 -5.04 -12.76
CA HIS A 399 -5.62 -4.76 -12.02
C HIS A 399 -5.81 -5.73 -10.85
N PRO A 400 -6.10 -5.24 -9.62
CA PRO A 400 -6.28 -6.07 -8.44
C PRO A 400 -7.69 -6.69 -8.38
N PHE A 401 -7.75 -7.99 -8.07
CA PHE A 401 -8.99 -8.72 -7.84
C PHE A 401 -8.88 -9.66 -6.64
N SER A 402 -9.94 -9.73 -5.83
CA SER A 402 -10.04 -10.70 -4.73
C SER A 402 -10.11 -12.12 -5.27
N ILE A 403 -9.32 -13.01 -4.70
CA ILE A 403 -9.36 -14.43 -5.03
C ILE A 403 -10.62 -15.01 -4.43
N ALA A 404 -11.48 -15.60 -5.26
CA ALA A 404 -12.78 -16.09 -4.86
C ALA A 404 -12.79 -17.58 -4.54
N TRP A 405 -11.97 -18.36 -5.25
CA TRP A 405 -11.85 -19.80 -5.06
C TRP A 405 -10.49 -20.30 -5.53
N VAL A 406 -9.99 -21.38 -4.92
CA VAL A 406 -8.70 -21.99 -5.23
C VAL A 406 -8.87 -23.49 -5.28
N GLU A 407 -8.34 -24.12 -6.32
CA GLU A 407 -8.37 -25.56 -6.50
C GLU A 407 -6.96 -26.05 -6.88
N HIS A 408 -6.50 -27.12 -6.24
CA HIS A 408 -5.22 -27.75 -6.56
C HIS A 408 -5.48 -29.01 -7.38
N LYS A 409 -4.81 -29.13 -8.53
CA LYS A 409 -4.97 -30.26 -9.47
C LYS A 409 -3.65 -31.03 -9.61
N PRO A 410 -3.66 -32.36 -9.77
CA PRO A 410 -2.44 -33.10 -10.06
C PRO A 410 -1.82 -32.67 -11.41
N ILE A 411 -0.49 -32.61 -11.49
CA ILE A 411 0.27 -32.27 -12.72
C ILE A 411 0.13 -33.39 -13.77
N HIS A 412 0.03 -34.64 -13.32
CA HIS A 412 -0.15 -35.80 -14.17
C HIS A 412 -1.56 -36.36 -13.97
N GLU A 413 -2.45 -36.14 -14.93
CA GLU A 413 -3.59 -37.04 -15.16
C GLU A 413 -3.04 -38.34 -15.76
N GLU A 414 -2.37 -39.19 -14.96
CA GLU A 414 -2.01 -40.51 -15.46
C GLU A 414 -3.26 -41.40 -15.54
N THR A 415 -3.79 -41.51 -16.77
CA THR A 415 -4.11 -42.78 -17.46
C THR A 415 -4.55 -43.95 -16.58
N LEU A 416 -5.85 -44.26 -16.67
CA LEU A 416 -6.54 -45.52 -16.31
C LEU A 416 -6.48 -45.95 -14.82
N PRO A 417 -7.59 -46.50 -14.28
CA PRO A 417 -7.60 -47.01 -12.91
C PRO A 417 -6.67 -48.21 -12.80
N ARG A 418 -5.51 -48.02 -12.16
CA ARG A 418 -4.68 -49.13 -11.69
C ARG A 418 -5.40 -49.78 -10.51
N GLN A 419 -6.05 -50.91 -10.82
CA GLN A 419 -6.51 -52.00 -9.95
C GLN A 419 -6.67 -51.68 -8.46
N GLU A 420 -7.93 -51.70 -8.01
CA GLU A 420 -8.36 -51.73 -6.62
C GLU A 420 -7.55 -52.74 -5.80
N LYS A 421 -6.76 -52.25 -4.83
CA LYS A 421 -6.47 -52.97 -3.58
C LYS A 421 -5.70 -52.18 -2.52
N GLU A 422 -5.98 -50.89 -2.33
CA GLU A 422 -5.52 -50.20 -1.11
C GLU A 422 -6.62 -49.26 -0.60
N THR A 423 -6.89 -49.35 0.71
CA THR A 423 -7.90 -48.62 1.49
C THR A 423 -7.91 -47.11 1.23
N PRO A 424 -9.05 -46.40 1.39
CA PRO A 424 -9.17 -44.97 1.14
C PRO A 424 -8.53 -44.14 2.27
N VAL A 425 -7.21 -44.17 2.34
CA VAL A 425 -6.44 -43.06 2.92
C VAL A 425 -6.16 -42.14 1.75
N GLU A 426 -6.84 -40.99 1.71
CA GLU A 426 -6.61 -39.93 0.72
C GLU A 426 -5.10 -39.76 0.52
N LYS A 427 -4.61 -40.13 -0.67
CA LYS A 427 -3.25 -39.74 -1.09
C LYS A 427 -3.25 -38.23 -1.16
N GLN A 428 -2.85 -37.56 -0.08
CA GLN A 428 -2.53 -36.14 -0.10
C GLN A 428 -1.38 -35.97 -1.10
N LEU A 429 -1.73 -35.52 -2.31
CA LEU A 429 -0.76 -35.21 -3.35
C LEU A 429 0.25 -34.23 -2.78
N ARG A 430 1.54 -34.49 -3.01
CA ARG A 430 2.59 -33.58 -2.53
C ARG A 430 2.45 -32.27 -3.30
N GLU A 431 2.60 -31.13 -2.61
CA GLU A 431 2.57 -29.79 -3.25
C GLU A 431 3.31 -29.70 -4.60
N PRO A 432 4.55 -30.20 -4.76
CA PRO A 432 5.28 -30.15 -6.05
C PRO A 432 4.66 -30.97 -7.19
N GLU A 433 3.69 -31.84 -6.91
CA GLU A 433 2.97 -32.68 -7.87
C GLU A 433 1.64 -32.04 -8.30
N THR A 434 1.36 -30.80 -7.87
CA THR A 434 0.10 -30.12 -8.16
C THR A 434 0.28 -28.78 -8.89
N THR A 435 -0.70 -28.44 -9.71
CA THR A 435 -0.95 -27.10 -10.27
C THR A 435 -2.08 -26.41 -9.50
N THR A 436 -2.29 -25.12 -9.72
CA THR A 436 -3.30 -24.35 -8.99
C THR A 436 -4.19 -23.57 -9.94
N ASP A 437 -5.49 -23.79 -9.83
CA ASP A 437 -6.52 -22.99 -10.47
C ASP A 437 -7.03 -21.95 -9.49
N ILE A 438 -7.02 -20.68 -9.91
CA ILE A 438 -7.46 -19.55 -9.09
C ILE A 438 -8.60 -18.84 -9.78
N SER A 439 -9.76 -18.79 -9.12
CA SER A 439 -10.96 -18.16 -9.68
C SER A 439 -11.25 -16.79 -9.09
N PHE A 440 -11.79 -15.91 -9.92
CA PHE A 440 -12.16 -14.53 -9.63
C PHE A 440 -13.55 -14.22 -10.18
N VAL A 441 -14.23 -13.24 -9.57
CA VAL A 441 -15.43 -12.61 -10.15
C VAL A 441 -15.11 -11.16 -10.44
N ILE A 442 -15.06 -10.82 -11.73
CA ILE A 442 -14.71 -9.49 -12.22
C ILE A 442 -15.97 -8.81 -12.74
N HIS A 443 -16.48 -7.82 -12.01
CA HIS A 443 -17.61 -7.02 -12.47
C HIS A 443 -17.19 -6.13 -13.65
N ALA A 444 -17.98 -6.11 -14.72
CA ALA A 444 -17.74 -5.19 -15.84
C ALA A 444 -17.97 -3.75 -15.37
N GLN A 445 -16.95 -2.91 -15.51
CA GLN A 445 -17.01 -1.48 -15.21
C GLN A 445 -16.69 -0.68 -16.47
N THR A 446 -15.72 0.23 -16.43
CA THR A 446 -15.17 0.92 -17.60
C THR A 446 -13.80 0.32 -17.97
N GLY A 447 -13.37 0.52 -19.22
CA GLY A 447 -12.04 0.10 -19.67
C GLY A 447 -11.89 -1.42 -19.80
N MET A 448 -10.78 -1.98 -19.27
CA MET A 448 -10.36 -3.37 -19.48
C MET A 448 -11.43 -4.39 -19.11
N THR A 449 -12.08 -4.22 -17.94
CA THR A 449 -13.07 -5.18 -17.43
C THR A 449 -14.31 -5.27 -18.32
N LYS A 450 -14.73 -4.15 -18.93
CA LYS A 450 -15.82 -4.12 -19.90
C LYS A 450 -15.46 -4.84 -21.19
N THR A 451 -14.29 -4.53 -21.75
CA THR A 451 -13.78 -5.20 -22.96
C THR A 451 -13.64 -6.71 -22.74
N LEU A 452 -13.20 -7.13 -21.55
CA LEU A 452 -13.10 -8.54 -21.16
C LEU A 452 -14.47 -9.23 -21.18
N TYR A 453 -15.48 -8.61 -20.58
CA TYR A 453 -16.85 -9.14 -20.55
C TYR A 453 -17.50 -9.19 -21.95
N GLU A 454 -17.35 -8.12 -22.74
CA GLU A 454 -17.91 -8.04 -24.10
C GLU A 454 -17.30 -9.08 -25.02
N LYS A 455 -15.97 -9.26 -25.01
CA LYS A 455 -15.29 -10.30 -25.79
C LYS A 455 -15.76 -11.71 -25.40
N ALA A 456 -15.86 -12.00 -24.10
CA ALA A 456 -16.35 -13.30 -23.64
C ALA A 456 -17.82 -13.55 -24.04
N THR A 457 -18.65 -12.50 -24.07
CA THR A 457 -20.06 -12.60 -24.47
C THR A 457 -20.22 -12.87 -25.97
N GLN A 458 -19.27 -12.45 -26.80
CA GLN A 458 -19.27 -12.65 -28.25
C GLN A 458 -18.86 -14.08 -28.66
N CYS A 459 -18.22 -14.84 -27.77
CA CYS A 459 -17.83 -16.24 -28.04
C CYS A 459 -19.01 -17.21 -27.89
N GLN A 460 -18.93 -18.36 -28.57
CA GLN A 460 -19.85 -19.49 -28.39
C GLN A 460 -19.06 -20.78 -28.04
N PRO A 461 -19.26 -21.39 -26.85
CA PRO A 461 -20.06 -20.88 -25.72
C PRO A 461 -19.51 -19.53 -25.21
N ARG A 462 -20.26 -18.80 -24.37
CA ARG A 462 -19.92 -17.46 -23.83
C ARG A 462 -18.67 -17.44 -22.94
N GLN A 463 -17.56 -17.90 -23.47
CA GLN A 463 -16.31 -18.21 -22.82
C GLN A 463 -15.15 -17.88 -23.76
N LEU A 464 -14.12 -17.24 -23.20
CA LEU A 464 -12.91 -16.83 -23.90
C LEU A 464 -11.69 -17.39 -23.16
N THR A 465 -10.76 -18.01 -23.89
CA THR A 465 -9.47 -18.44 -23.34
C THR A 465 -8.35 -17.57 -23.87
N LEU A 466 -7.48 -17.07 -22.99
CA LEU A 466 -6.36 -16.20 -23.36
C LEU A 466 -5.20 -16.32 -22.37
N ASN A 467 -4.00 -15.89 -22.75
CA ASN A 467 -2.85 -15.89 -21.83
C ASN A 467 -2.98 -14.76 -20.81
N ALA A 468 -2.64 -15.02 -19.55
CA ALA A 468 -2.68 -14.03 -18.49
C ALA A 468 -1.43 -14.06 -17.62
N ALA A 469 -1.23 -13.02 -16.81
CA ALA A 469 -0.17 -12.99 -15.82
C ALA A 469 -0.74 -12.72 -14.42
N PHE A 470 -0.47 -13.62 -13.49
CA PHE A 470 -0.80 -13.57 -12.07
C PHE A 470 0.34 -12.98 -11.26
N GLU A 471 0.09 -11.87 -10.56
CA GLU A 471 0.99 -11.26 -9.59
C GLU A 471 0.35 -11.33 -8.21
N GLY A 472 0.81 -12.28 -7.39
CA GLY A 472 0.23 -12.53 -6.07
C GLY A 472 0.68 -13.86 -5.47
N PRO A 473 -0.04 -14.39 -4.47
CA PRO A 473 -1.10 -13.71 -3.72
C PRO A 473 -0.55 -12.55 -2.87
N TYR A 474 -1.39 -11.55 -2.63
CA TYR A 474 -1.21 -10.46 -1.68
C TYR A 474 -2.34 -10.50 -0.64
N GLY A 475 -2.20 -9.78 0.48
CA GLY A 475 -3.18 -9.85 1.57
C GLY A 475 -3.08 -11.15 2.37
N GLY A 476 -4.21 -11.69 2.83
CA GLY A 476 -4.26 -12.99 3.54
C GLY A 476 -3.49 -13.07 4.85
N HIS A 477 -3.15 -11.92 5.45
CA HIS A 477 -2.37 -11.85 6.69
C HIS A 477 -3.25 -11.83 7.95
N HIS A 478 -4.58 -11.79 7.78
CA HIS A 478 -5.55 -11.88 8.86
C HIS A 478 -6.13 -13.29 8.94
N SER A 479 -5.64 -14.12 9.86
CA SER A 479 -6.28 -15.40 10.18
C SER A 479 -7.49 -15.16 11.07
N LEU A 480 -8.60 -15.85 10.75
CA LEU A 480 -9.83 -15.82 11.53
C LEU A 480 -9.96 -17.03 12.48
N ASP A 481 -8.96 -17.92 12.51
CA ASP A 481 -9.02 -19.23 13.17
C ASP A 481 -9.12 -19.15 14.70
N SER A 482 -8.74 -17.99 15.24
CA SER A 482 -8.76 -17.71 16.68
C SER A 482 -10.09 -17.16 17.18
N TYR A 483 -11.05 -16.86 16.31
CA TYR A 483 -12.34 -16.28 16.70
C TYR A 483 -13.40 -17.36 16.83
N GLY A 484 -14.19 -17.31 17.91
CA GLY A 484 -15.31 -18.22 18.11
C GLY A 484 -16.52 -17.85 17.25
N HIS A 485 -16.67 -16.56 16.93
CA HIS A 485 -17.77 -16.03 16.11
C HIS A 485 -17.23 -15.11 15.02
N VAL A 486 -17.56 -15.41 13.76
CA VAL A 486 -17.11 -14.62 12.62
C VAL A 486 -18.33 -14.09 11.86
N VAL A 487 -18.39 -12.78 11.66
CA VAL A 487 -19.46 -12.11 10.90
C VAL A 487 -18.86 -11.47 9.65
N LEU A 488 -19.29 -11.95 8.49
CA LEU A 488 -18.72 -11.59 7.20
C LEU A 488 -19.72 -10.75 6.42
N PHE A 489 -19.46 -9.45 6.26
CA PHE A 489 -20.27 -8.57 5.40
C PHE A 489 -19.68 -8.53 3.99
N ALA A 490 -20.51 -8.87 3.00
CA ALA A 490 -20.20 -8.77 1.58
C ALA A 490 -21.19 -7.82 0.89
N GLY A 491 -20.68 -6.88 0.10
CA GLY A 491 -21.48 -6.04 -0.78
C GLY A 491 -21.13 -6.29 -2.24
N SER A 492 -22.13 -6.66 -3.07
CA SER A 492 -21.92 -7.01 -4.49
C SER A 492 -20.81 -8.06 -4.65
N SER A 493 -19.78 -7.80 -5.46
CA SER A 493 -18.64 -8.69 -5.69
C SER A 493 -17.73 -8.90 -4.47
N GLY A 494 -17.92 -8.13 -3.38
CA GLY A 494 -17.16 -8.32 -2.13
C GLY A 494 -17.35 -9.68 -1.47
N ILE A 495 -18.30 -10.50 -1.95
CA ILE A 495 -18.47 -11.90 -1.57
C ILE A 495 -17.23 -12.75 -1.88
N THR A 496 -16.50 -12.40 -2.93
CA THR A 496 -15.25 -13.07 -3.35
C THR A 496 -14.20 -13.08 -2.24
N HIS A 497 -14.11 -12.02 -1.44
CA HIS A 497 -13.20 -11.97 -0.30
C HIS A 497 -13.66 -12.88 0.86
N GLN A 498 -14.97 -13.07 1.02
CA GLN A 498 -15.56 -13.74 2.17
C GLN A 498 -15.70 -15.26 2.00
N ILE A 499 -15.98 -15.75 0.78
CA ILE A 499 -16.19 -17.19 0.52
C ILE A 499 -14.98 -18.05 0.94
N PRO A 500 -13.72 -17.68 0.63
CA PRO A 500 -12.56 -18.45 1.09
C PRO A 500 -12.48 -18.59 2.61
N PHE A 501 -12.90 -17.56 3.37
CA PHE A 501 -12.99 -17.69 4.83
C PHE A 501 -14.09 -18.65 5.26
N VAL A 502 -15.25 -18.63 4.61
CA VAL A 502 -16.34 -19.57 4.91
C VAL A 502 -15.89 -21.01 4.70
N GLN A 503 -15.30 -21.31 3.54
CA GLN A 503 -14.79 -22.64 3.21
C GLN A 503 -13.75 -23.09 4.25
N HIS A 504 -12.72 -22.28 4.48
CA HIS A 504 -11.63 -22.57 5.42
C HIS A 504 -12.13 -22.81 6.85
N LEU A 505 -13.03 -21.97 7.34
CA LEU A 505 -13.54 -22.08 8.71
C LEU A 505 -14.48 -23.29 8.90
N ILE A 506 -15.26 -23.68 7.89
CA ILE A 506 -16.09 -24.89 7.97
C ILE A 506 -15.21 -26.13 7.94
N GLN A 507 -14.20 -26.18 7.04
CA GLN A 507 -13.24 -27.28 7.01
C GLN A 507 -12.50 -27.39 8.35
N GLY A 508 -11.95 -26.29 8.84
CA GLY A 508 -11.28 -26.27 10.13
C GLY A 508 -12.18 -26.62 11.32
N TYR A 509 -13.48 -26.33 11.25
CA TYR A 509 -14.44 -26.77 12.28
C TYR A 509 -14.62 -28.30 12.26
N ASN A 510 -14.73 -28.88 11.07
CA ASN A 510 -14.84 -30.33 10.90
C ASN A 510 -13.58 -31.07 11.37
N ASP A 511 -12.41 -30.50 11.08
CA ASP A 511 -11.11 -31.06 11.45
C ASP A 511 -10.74 -30.75 12.91
N GLY A 512 -11.54 -29.92 13.60
CA GLY A 512 -11.26 -29.48 14.96
C GLY A 512 -10.05 -28.54 15.07
N THR A 513 -9.58 -27.94 13.98
CA THR A 513 -8.38 -27.11 13.89
C THR A 513 -8.65 -25.60 14.06
N VAL A 514 -9.90 -25.18 14.28
CA VAL A 514 -10.26 -23.76 14.50
C VAL A 514 -11.12 -23.57 15.75
N ALA A 515 -11.10 -22.35 16.29
CA ALA A 515 -11.96 -21.93 17.41
C ALA A 515 -13.40 -21.63 16.96
N THR A 516 -13.63 -21.36 15.68
CA THR A 516 -14.92 -20.90 15.15
C THR A 516 -16.06 -21.89 15.41
N ARG A 517 -17.13 -21.40 16.03
CA ARG A 517 -18.39 -22.13 16.29
C ARG A 517 -19.61 -21.49 15.65
N ARG A 518 -19.46 -20.28 15.14
CA ARG A 518 -20.53 -19.56 14.45
C ARG A 518 -19.96 -18.68 13.34
N ILE A 519 -20.54 -18.79 12.15
CA ILE A 519 -20.22 -17.98 10.98
C ILE A 519 -21.53 -17.37 10.49
N THR A 520 -21.61 -16.05 10.48
CA THR A 520 -22.75 -15.32 9.91
C THR A 520 -22.29 -14.58 8.66
N LEU A 521 -22.65 -15.10 7.49
CA LEU A 521 -22.39 -14.47 6.20
C LEU A 521 -23.58 -13.59 5.81
N ILE A 522 -23.35 -12.28 5.75
CA ILE A 522 -24.33 -11.31 5.26
C ILE A 522 -23.92 -10.85 3.87
N TRP A 523 -24.70 -11.19 2.85
CA TRP A 523 -24.44 -10.77 1.49
C TRP A 523 -25.54 -9.86 0.95
N ILE A 524 -25.14 -8.67 0.52
CA ILE A 524 -26.02 -7.60 0.05
C ILE A 524 -25.82 -7.43 -1.45
N ILE A 525 -26.84 -7.78 -2.23
CA ILE A 525 -26.84 -7.72 -3.70
C ILE A 525 -27.93 -6.78 -4.21
N ARG A 526 -27.77 -6.32 -5.45
CA ARG A 526 -28.80 -5.52 -6.11
C ARG A 526 -29.89 -6.41 -6.67
N GLU A 527 -29.50 -7.42 -7.44
CA GLU A 527 -30.39 -8.31 -8.20
C GLU A 527 -30.09 -9.78 -7.88
N SER A 528 -31.09 -10.65 -8.00
CA SER A 528 -31.00 -12.10 -7.75
C SER A 528 -30.03 -12.80 -8.70
N GLU A 529 -29.85 -12.30 -9.91
CA GLU A 529 -28.89 -12.82 -10.91
C GLU A 529 -27.44 -12.84 -10.40
N HIS A 530 -27.08 -11.98 -9.44
CA HIS A 530 -25.74 -11.94 -8.88
C HIS A 530 -25.39 -13.21 -8.08
N LEU A 531 -26.39 -13.99 -7.65
CA LEU A 531 -26.19 -15.29 -7.01
C LEU A 531 -25.46 -16.27 -7.93
N GLU A 532 -25.65 -16.14 -9.25
CA GLU A 532 -24.96 -16.97 -10.25
C GLU A 532 -23.45 -16.84 -10.19
N TRP A 533 -22.92 -15.69 -9.74
CA TRP A 533 -21.48 -15.42 -9.74
C TRP A 533 -20.69 -16.47 -8.95
N VAL A 534 -21.27 -16.93 -7.84
CA VAL A 534 -20.63 -17.83 -6.87
C VAL A 534 -21.39 -19.14 -6.67
N ARG A 535 -22.41 -19.41 -7.50
CA ARG A 535 -23.31 -20.57 -7.36
C ARG A 535 -22.54 -21.88 -7.16
N GLU A 536 -21.62 -22.19 -8.08
CA GLU A 536 -20.82 -23.43 -8.04
C GLU A 536 -20.05 -23.60 -6.72
N TRP A 537 -19.42 -22.53 -6.24
CA TRP A 537 -18.65 -22.55 -4.99
C TRP A 537 -19.56 -22.64 -3.77
N MET A 538 -20.70 -21.95 -3.79
CA MET A 538 -21.66 -22.06 -2.70
C MET A 538 -22.32 -23.43 -2.64
N ASP A 539 -22.57 -24.09 -3.78
CA ASP A 539 -23.07 -25.46 -3.80
C ASP A 539 -22.08 -26.42 -3.15
N LEU A 540 -20.77 -26.23 -3.36
CA LEU A 540 -19.73 -26.98 -2.64
C LEU A 540 -19.76 -26.70 -1.13
N VAL A 541 -19.78 -25.41 -0.74
CA VAL A 541 -19.85 -25.01 0.68
C VAL A 541 -21.10 -25.58 1.38
N LEU A 542 -22.25 -25.59 0.69
CA LEU A 542 -23.51 -26.08 1.24
C LEU A 542 -23.55 -27.61 1.41
N LYS A 543 -22.70 -28.34 0.67
CA LYS A 543 -22.50 -29.79 0.75
C LYS A 543 -21.47 -30.20 1.81
N MET A 544 -20.69 -29.28 2.36
CA MET A 544 -19.67 -29.59 3.38
C MET A 544 -20.32 -30.18 4.64
N PRO A 545 -19.65 -31.14 5.32
CA PRO A 545 -20.16 -31.76 6.53
C PRO A 545 -20.31 -30.72 7.65
N LYS A 546 -21.30 -30.96 8.53
CA LYS A 546 -21.68 -30.12 9.70
C LYS A 546 -21.87 -28.62 9.42
N ARG A 547 -21.91 -28.18 8.16
CA ARG A 547 -22.06 -26.77 7.79
C ARG A 547 -23.31 -26.12 8.39
N ARG A 548 -24.39 -26.89 8.62
CA ARG A 548 -25.65 -26.40 9.21
C ARG A 548 -25.52 -26.01 10.69
N GLU A 549 -24.52 -26.53 11.39
CA GLU A 549 -24.26 -26.21 12.81
C GLU A 549 -23.53 -24.88 12.97
N ILE A 550 -22.69 -24.52 11.99
CA ILE A 550 -21.77 -23.40 12.09
C ILE A 550 -22.13 -22.22 11.18
N LEU A 551 -22.69 -22.45 9.98
CA LEU A 551 -22.91 -21.41 8.97
C LEU A 551 -24.38 -20.94 8.92
N GLN A 552 -24.57 -19.63 9.08
CA GLN A 552 -25.80 -18.92 8.77
C GLN A 552 -25.56 -17.90 7.64
N VAL A 553 -26.36 -17.98 6.57
CA VAL A 553 -26.30 -17.08 5.41
C VAL A 553 -27.53 -16.20 5.40
N LYS A 554 -27.34 -14.88 5.34
CA LYS A 554 -28.40 -13.86 5.24
C LYS A 554 -28.19 -13.06 3.96
N LEU A 555 -29.07 -13.26 3.00
CA LEU A 555 -29.05 -12.60 1.69
C LEU A 555 -30.04 -11.44 1.68
N TYR A 556 -29.56 -10.26 1.29
CA TYR A 556 -30.38 -9.05 1.15
C TYR A 556 -30.39 -8.60 -0.31
N VAL A 557 -31.54 -8.73 -0.97
CA VAL A 557 -31.74 -8.28 -2.35
C VAL A 557 -32.37 -6.89 -2.32
N THR A 558 -31.59 -5.88 -2.68
CA THR A 558 -31.99 -4.47 -2.51
C THR A 558 -32.90 -3.94 -3.60
N ARG A 559 -32.94 -4.57 -4.78
CA ARG A 559 -33.82 -4.25 -5.92
C ARG A 559 -34.31 -5.54 -6.59
N PRO A 560 -35.20 -6.30 -5.93
CA PRO A 560 -35.73 -7.52 -6.53
C PRO A 560 -36.57 -7.17 -7.76
N LYS A 561 -36.29 -7.82 -8.90
CA LYS A 561 -37.12 -7.69 -10.11
C LYS A 561 -38.48 -8.34 -9.90
N ASN A 562 -38.48 -9.54 -9.30
CA ASN A 562 -39.67 -10.28 -8.94
C ASN A 562 -39.67 -10.63 -7.45
N PRO A 563 -40.76 -10.37 -6.70
CA PRO A 563 -40.88 -10.79 -5.31
C PRO A 563 -40.73 -12.30 -5.10
N ARG A 564 -41.08 -13.10 -6.12
CA ARG A 564 -40.95 -14.57 -6.13
C ARG A 564 -39.50 -15.06 -6.07
N ASP A 565 -38.52 -14.22 -6.40
CA ASP A 565 -37.10 -14.58 -6.32
C ASP A 565 -36.59 -14.58 -4.87
N ILE A 566 -37.39 -14.09 -3.92
CA ILE A 566 -37.01 -13.95 -2.51
C ILE A 566 -37.66 -15.06 -1.70
N ILE A 567 -37.15 -16.28 -1.88
CA ILE A 567 -37.59 -17.44 -1.12
C ILE A 567 -36.39 -17.94 -0.32
N SER A 568 -36.55 -18.05 1.00
CA SER A 568 -35.51 -18.62 1.85
C SER A 568 -35.45 -20.14 1.62
N PRO A 569 -34.38 -20.70 1.02
CA PRO A 569 -34.34 -22.13 0.72
C PRO A 569 -34.20 -23.01 1.98
N SER A 570 -33.76 -22.44 3.11
CA SER A 570 -33.64 -23.16 4.38
C SER A 570 -33.62 -22.20 5.57
N SER A 571 -33.74 -22.71 6.80
CA SER A 571 -33.55 -21.92 8.02
C SER A 571 -32.15 -21.29 8.12
N THR A 572 -31.14 -21.99 7.60
CA THR A 572 -29.73 -21.56 7.56
C THR A 572 -29.40 -20.57 6.45
N VAL A 573 -30.26 -20.44 5.43
CA VAL A 573 -30.06 -19.55 4.28
C VAL A 573 -31.33 -18.71 4.10
N GLN A 574 -31.28 -17.49 4.61
CA GLN A 574 -32.43 -16.60 4.68
C GLN A 574 -32.31 -15.51 3.61
N MET A 575 -33.36 -15.32 2.82
CA MET A 575 -33.45 -14.27 1.81
C MET A 575 -34.44 -13.19 2.25
N SER A 576 -34.06 -11.93 2.10
CA SER A 576 -34.89 -10.78 2.47
C SER A 576 -34.81 -9.66 1.44
N ALA A 577 -35.93 -8.97 1.24
CA ALA A 577 -36.01 -7.80 0.38
C ALA A 577 -35.48 -6.53 1.10
N GLY A 578 -34.84 -5.65 0.34
CA GLY A 578 -34.44 -4.33 0.81
C GLY A 578 -33.07 -4.28 1.48
N ARG A 579 -32.76 -3.11 2.06
CA ARG A 579 -31.47 -2.86 2.70
C ARG A 579 -31.45 -3.40 4.14
N PRO A 580 -30.39 -4.09 4.57
CA PRO A 580 -30.31 -4.59 5.93
C PRO A 580 -30.19 -3.46 6.94
N LYS A 581 -30.88 -3.61 8.09
CA LYS A 581 -30.66 -2.78 9.27
C LYS A 581 -29.40 -3.26 10.00
N ILE A 582 -28.22 -2.85 9.53
CA ILE A 582 -26.91 -3.30 10.02
C ILE A 582 -26.79 -3.19 11.55
N GLY A 583 -27.26 -2.07 12.12
CA GLY A 583 -27.26 -1.84 13.57
C GLY A 583 -28.01 -2.90 14.37
N TYR A 584 -29.17 -3.32 13.88
CA TYR A 584 -29.95 -4.39 14.51
C TYR A 584 -29.23 -5.74 14.36
N ILE A 585 -28.86 -6.10 13.14
CA ILE A 585 -28.22 -7.39 12.84
C ILE A 585 -26.97 -7.58 13.69
N LEU A 586 -26.08 -6.59 13.72
CA LEU A 586 -24.81 -6.75 14.41
C LEU A 586 -24.99 -6.80 15.93
N ARG A 587 -25.91 -6.02 16.51
CA ARG A 587 -26.21 -6.11 17.95
C ARG A 587 -26.82 -7.46 18.34
N GLU A 588 -27.65 -8.05 17.47
CA GLU A 588 -28.15 -9.41 17.66
C GLU A 588 -27.02 -10.45 17.59
N GLU A 589 -26.09 -10.33 16.63
CA GLU A 589 -24.93 -11.24 16.56
C GLU A 589 -23.98 -11.07 17.75
N VAL A 590 -23.85 -9.86 18.31
CA VAL A 590 -23.08 -9.61 19.55
C VAL A 590 -23.74 -10.26 20.76
N LYS A 591 -25.08 -10.25 20.84
CA LYS A 591 -25.80 -10.98 21.92
C LYS A 591 -25.60 -12.49 21.81
N ALA A 592 -25.58 -13.02 20.59
CA ALA A 592 -25.34 -14.44 20.30
C ALA A 592 -23.84 -14.79 20.15
N GLN A 593 -22.95 -13.98 20.73
CA GLN A 593 -21.51 -14.12 20.54
C GLN A 593 -20.95 -15.40 21.19
N MET A 594 -20.21 -16.17 20.39
CA MET A 594 -19.40 -17.31 20.83
C MET A 594 -17.93 -16.90 20.86
N GLY A 595 -17.26 -17.00 22.01
CA GLY A 595 -15.86 -16.61 22.14
C GLY A 595 -15.56 -15.17 21.72
N ALA A 596 -14.35 -14.89 21.23
CA ALA A 596 -14.05 -13.60 20.62
C ALA A 596 -14.73 -13.49 19.24
N MET A 597 -15.22 -12.30 18.91
CA MET A 597 -15.92 -12.03 17.65
C MET A 597 -15.06 -11.24 16.68
N CYS A 598 -15.07 -11.60 15.39
CA CYS A 598 -14.50 -10.80 14.32
C CYS A 598 -15.59 -10.40 13.32
N VAL A 599 -15.60 -9.12 12.94
CA VAL A 599 -16.49 -8.56 11.92
C VAL A 599 -15.62 -8.12 10.75
N THR A 600 -15.80 -8.77 9.61
CA THR A 600 -15.13 -8.38 8.36
C THR A 600 -16.12 -7.68 7.45
N VAL A 601 -15.65 -6.73 6.64
CA VAL A 601 -16.47 -6.10 5.60
C VAL A 601 -15.68 -5.92 4.31
N CYS A 602 -16.28 -6.36 3.20
CA CYS A 602 -15.79 -6.10 1.85
C CYS A 602 -16.97 -5.64 0.98
N GLY A 603 -16.92 -4.42 0.47
CA GLY A 603 -18.00 -3.85 -0.32
C GLY A 603 -17.91 -2.32 -0.47
N PRO A 604 -18.98 -1.65 -0.90
CA PRO A 604 -18.97 -0.21 -1.10
C PRO A 604 -18.62 0.56 0.18
N GLY A 605 -17.86 1.66 0.06
CA GLY A 605 -17.40 2.43 1.24
C GLY A 605 -18.51 2.87 2.20
N GLY A 606 -19.72 3.13 1.69
CA GLY A 606 -20.87 3.44 2.55
C GLY A 606 -21.36 2.25 3.40
N LEU A 607 -21.25 1.01 2.91
CA LEU A 607 -21.52 -0.20 3.69
C LEU A 607 -20.45 -0.36 4.78
N ALA A 608 -19.18 -0.22 4.40
CA ALA A 608 -18.06 -0.39 5.32
C ALA A 608 -18.08 0.66 6.45
N ASP A 609 -18.37 1.93 6.13
CA ASP A 609 -18.54 3.00 7.12
C ASP A 609 -19.71 2.73 8.09
N ASN A 610 -20.83 2.16 7.61
CA ASN A 610 -21.95 1.77 8.47
C ASN A 610 -21.58 0.61 9.41
N VAL A 611 -20.92 -0.43 8.90
CA VAL A 611 -20.49 -1.57 9.73
C VAL A 611 -19.48 -1.10 10.79
N ARG A 612 -18.48 -0.30 10.39
CA ARG A 612 -17.50 0.32 11.29
C ARG A 612 -18.17 1.09 12.42
N GLU A 613 -19.16 1.93 12.10
CA GLU A 613 -19.88 2.72 13.09
C GLU A 613 -20.51 1.84 14.16
N VAL A 614 -21.25 0.79 13.76
CA VAL A 614 -21.90 -0.11 14.71
C VAL A 614 -20.88 -0.94 15.50
N VAL A 615 -19.80 -1.42 14.86
CA VAL A 615 -18.73 -2.14 15.57
C VAL A 615 -18.10 -1.27 16.66
N ARG A 616 -17.95 0.04 16.42
CA ARG A 616 -17.46 1.00 17.43
C ARG A 616 -18.41 1.16 18.60
N GLU A 617 -19.72 1.14 18.36
CA GLU A 617 -20.74 1.29 19.40
C GLU A 617 -20.78 0.11 20.37
N VAL A 618 -20.41 -1.10 19.91
CA VAL A 618 -20.46 -2.34 20.72
C VAL A 618 -19.14 -2.70 21.39
N GLN A 619 -18.10 -1.86 21.28
CA GLN A 619 -16.77 -2.17 21.81
C GLN A 619 -16.74 -2.32 23.34
N ASP A 620 -17.66 -1.68 24.06
CA ASP A 620 -17.78 -1.78 25.52
C ASP A 620 -18.50 -3.06 25.99
N VAL A 621 -19.33 -3.67 25.13
CA VAL A 621 -20.12 -4.86 25.45
C VAL A 621 -19.27 -6.12 25.49
N SER A 622 -18.49 -6.37 24.44
CA SER A 622 -17.73 -7.62 24.26
C SER A 622 -16.50 -7.43 23.37
N VAL A 623 -15.68 -8.47 23.26
CA VAL A 623 -14.51 -8.48 22.39
C VAL A 623 -14.95 -8.63 20.94
N VAL A 624 -14.98 -7.51 20.21
CA VAL A 624 -15.30 -7.45 18.78
C VAL A 624 -14.13 -6.79 18.03
N ASP A 625 -13.50 -7.55 17.15
CA ASP A 625 -12.46 -7.06 16.23
C ASP A 625 -13.08 -6.69 14.87
N PHE A 626 -12.60 -5.60 14.27
CA PHE A 626 -13.05 -5.13 12.96
C PHE A 626 -11.93 -5.24 11.93
N ILE A 627 -12.24 -5.84 10.78
CA ILE A 627 -11.35 -5.93 9.61
C ILE A 627 -12.10 -5.36 8.40
N GLU A 628 -11.52 -4.36 7.76
CA GLU A 628 -12.07 -3.80 6.53
C GLU A 628 -11.14 -4.15 5.38
N GLU A 629 -11.70 -4.80 4.35
CA GLU A 629 -11.04 -4.92 3.06
C GLU A 629 -11.69 -3.93 2.10
N SER A 630 -10.93 -2.93 1.68
CA SER A 630 -11.41 -1.87 0.80
C SER A 630 -10.49 -1.69 -0.40
N PHE A 631 -10.90 -2.23 -1.53
CA PHE A 631 -10.31 -1.92 -2.83
C PHE A 631 -10.81 -0.54 -3.31
N THR A 632 -10.30 0.54 -2.71
CA THR A 632 -10.53 1.91 -3.20
C THR A 632 -9.41 2.28 -4.15
N TRP A 633 -9.51 1.84 -5.40
CA TRP A 633 -8.56 2.17 -6.47
C TRP A 633 -9.12 3.26 -7.37
#